data_AF-A0A7S2URG1-F1
#
_entry.id   AF-A0A7S2URG1-F1
#
_cell.length_a   1.000
_cell.length_b   1.000
_cell.length_c   1.000
_cell.angle_alpha   90.00
_cell.angle_beta   90.00
_cell.angle_gamma   90.00
#
_symmetry.space_group_name_H-M   'P 1'
#
loop_
_entity.id
_entity.type
_entity.pdbx_description
1 polymer ?
#
loop_
_entity_poly.entity_id
_entity_poly.type
_entity_poly.pdbx_seq_one_letter_code
_entity_poly.pdbx_strand_id
1 'polypeptide(L)'
;RHAAPAGGKARPVTGFCSGSFFKKGSGSDQSIENCFLTLHERVGRVGSQRLTLFSGLSSVFSLHGVLPGGGVSVKKIPLGVTVRRIEFIDDASVSSPEHPLYAVLISREVEGDQSHLNDDGMSLDETRRIHDEKEAVKARRQVEADLGGFDVEQEWVEEIERDDCFHIDMNVGGTPPIPKTAYALWIVDASNDWSVIDSFELGEFEHGMAMKVMTLTNVADEKATTVVTDTAPLSSLFITVGTAIVDQDGEDVNSKGRILLFEVKTNVVRAGSSEPITELNLAYEKNILLGPVTSLSCLSCEGKNRIVVGAGAEITVEQWGEGKLTQVGFFHANMQVQDVKMFKTFLILSDAYDSLHFLVWRESDKSLTLLAKDYEPTPVYAAGMISRGASMAFACHDDRENLQFFQYAPGDPEARGGNKLVCRADVHLGMQTVSLESHWCRSSLLIHSATPNSTLAALKQQDSLFGRIDDDQRFGVHFGTSDGGFGAVLPLSEQVYWRLTALQSVMSNALESSCALSHRAWRLYRRTPRRGGCRSNDRKKGVIDGELITKFCDLRMTDQEDLASAIGSTVELIMDNILELNCASM
;
A
#
# COMPACT_ATOMS: atom_id res chain seq x y z
N ARG A 1 -23.83 -33.98 -16.48
CA ARG A 1 -24.29 -34.84 -15.36
C ARG A 1 -23.06 -35.33 -14.58
N HIS A 2 -22.56 -34.54 -13.64
CA HIS A 2 -21.69 -35.01 -12.57
C HIS A 2 -22.43 -34.72 -11.27
N ALA A 3 -22.82 -35.78 -10.55
CA ALA A 3 -23.45 -35.63 -9.26
C ALA A 3 -22.37 -35.26 -8.24
N ALA A 4 -22.61 -34.22 -7.44
CA ALA A 4 -21.76 -33.89 -6.30
C ALA A 4 -21.70 -35.09 -5.34
N PRO A 5 -20.54 -35.40 -4.73
CA PRO A 5 -20.46 -36.45 -3.73
C PRO A 5 -21.38 -36.13 -2.55
N ALA A 6 -22.17 -37.12 -2.13
CA ALA A 6 -23.09 -37.00 -1.01
C ALA A 6 -22.31 -36.56 0.25
N GLY A 7 -22.66 -35.39 0.81
CA GLY A 7 -22.03 -34.83 2.01
C GLY A 7 -21.32 -33.48 1.83
N GLY A 8 -21.22 -32.94 0.60
CA GLY A 8 -20.68 -31.60 0.38
C GLY A 8 -21.59 -30.50 0.95
N LYS A 9 -21.08 -29.68 1.87
CA LYS A 9 -21.77 -28.45 2.30
C LYS A 9 -21.82 -27.47 1.13
N ALA A 10 -22.99 -26.88 0.86
CA ALA A 10 -23.10 -25.77 -0.09
C ALA A 10 -22.15 -24.65 0.35
N ARG A 11 -21.20 -24.28 -0.51
CA ARG A 11 -20.34 -23.12 -0.32
C ARG A 11 -20.73 -22.07 -1.36
N PRO A 12 -20.89 -20.79 -0.99
CA PRO A 12 -21.05 -19.73 -1.98
C PRO A 12 -19.81 -19.73 -2.87
N VAL A 13 -20.02 -19.85 -4.18
CA VAL A 13 -18.97 -19.81 -5.19
C VAL A 13 -18.66 -18.34 -5.46
N THR A 14 -17.42 -17.92 -5.25
CA THR A 14 -16.91 -16.62 -5.68
C THR A 14 -16.07 -16.84 -6.94
N GLY A 15 -16.38 -16.11 -8.00
CA GLY A 15 -15.69 -16.22 -9.29
C GLY A 15 -15.84 -14.93 -10.08
N PHE A 16 -14.89 -14.69 -10.99
CA PHE A 16 -14.93 -13.55 -11.88
C PHE A 16 -15.92 -13.83 -13.02
N CYS A 17 -16.79 -12.86 -13.30
CA CYS A 17 -17.70 -12.91 -14.44
C CYS A 17 -17.07 -12.14 -15.59
N SER A 18 -16.83 -12.81 -16.72
CA SER A 18 -16.48 -12.14 -17.98
C SER A 18 -17.66 -12.24 -18.94
N GLY A 19 -18.16 -11.09 -19.41
CA GLY A 19 -19.30 -10.98 -20.32
C GLY A 19 -20.09 -9.69 -20.04
N SER A 20 -20.22 -8.84 -21.06
CA SER A 20 -20.64 -7.44 -21.01
C SER A 20 -21.93 -7.13 -20.23
N PHE A 21 -21.95 -6.01 -19.50
CA PHE A 21 -23.19 -5.36 -19.07
C PHE A 21 -23.14 -3.83 -19.13
N PHE A 22 -24.07 -3.28 -19.92
CA PHE A 22 -24.58 -1.90 -19.99
C PHE A 22 -23.82 -0.89 -20.87
N LYS A 23 -24.20 -0.80 -22.15
CA LYS A 23 -24.24 0.50 -22.83
C LYS A 23 -25.42 1.28 -22.24
N LYS A 24 -25.16 2.28 -21.38
CA LYS A 24 -26.18 3.29 -21.03
C LYS A 24 -26.37 4.21 -22.24
N GLY A 25 -27.09 3.71 -23.25
CA GLY A 25 -27.57 4.50 -24.38
C GLY A 25 -29.05 4.79 -24.19
N SER A 26 -29.42 6.06 -24.11
CA SER A 26 -30.81 6.50 -24.19
C SER A 26 -31.36 6.15 -25.58
N GLY A 27 -32.21 5.13 -25.67
CA GLY A 27 -33.00 4.86 -26.88
C GLY A 27 -32.98 3.40 -27.32
N SER A 28 -34.18 2.82 -27.34
CA SER A 28 -34.54 1.49 -27.86
C SER A 28 -34.08 0.28 -27.04
N ASP A 29 -35.10 -0.39 -26.50
CA ASP A 29 -35.14 -1.63 -25.72
C ASP A 29 -34.82 -2.86 -26.60
N GLN A 30 -33.69 -2.82 -27.33
CA GLN A 30 -33.28 -3.93 -28.21
C GLN A 30 -32.34 -4.91 -27.50
N SER A 31 -32.98 -5.99 -27.03
CA SER A 31 -32.51 -7.38 -26.94
C SER A 31 -31.15 -7.67 -26.29
N ILE A 32 -31.18 -7.93 -24.99
CA ILE A 32 -30.15 -8.65 -24.19
C ILE A 32 -30.19 -10.16 -24.52
N GLU A 33 -30.47 -10.54 -25.76
CA GLU A 33 -30.74 -11.95 -26.11
C GLU A 33 -29.48 -12.75 -26.50
N ASN A 34 -28.36 -12.08 -26.78
CA ASN A 34 -27.16 -12.71 -27.35
C ASN A 34 -25.87 -12.46 -26.53
N CYS A 35 -25.90 -12.61 -25.21
CA CYS A 35 -24.69 -12.52 -24.37
C CYS A 35 -24.27 -13.88 -23.81
N PHE A 36 -22.96 -14.14 -23.82
CA PHE A 36 -22.32 -15.25 -23.12
C PHE A 36 -21.75 -14.75 -21.79
N LEU A 37 -22.08 -15.43 -20.69
CA LEU A 37 -21.45 -15.22 -19.39
C LEU A 37 -20.60 -16.44 -19.07
N THR A 38 -19.28 -16.26 -18.97
CA THR A 38 -18.39 -17.33 -18.52
C THR A 38 -18.02 -17.09 -17.07
N LEU A 39 -18.39 -18.03 -16.20
CA LEU A 39 -17.94 -18.11 -14.81
C LEU A 39 -16.70 -18.99 -14.73
N HIS A 40 -15.62 -18.45 -14.19
CA HIS A 40 -14.40 -19.19 -13.89
C HIS A 40 -14.30 -19.45 -12.39
N GLU A 41 -14.29 -20.72 -12.00
CA GLU A 41 -14.05 -21.16 -10.63
C GLU A 41 -12.66 -21.81 -10.54
N ARG A 42 -11.87 -21.43 -9.53
CA ARG A 42 -10.61 -22.10 -9.20
C ARG A 42 -10.89 -23.20 -8.18
N VAL A 43 -10.86 -24.46 -8.61
CA VAL A 43 -11.06 -25.62 -7.76
C VAL A 43 -9.72 -26.11 -7.24
N GLY A 44 -9.32 -25.62 -6.05
CA GLY A 44 -8.07 -26.01 -5.39
C GLY A 44 -6.81 -25.38 -6.00
N ARG A 45 -5.64 -26.01 -5.79
CA ARG A 45 -4.34 -25.47 -6.24
C ARG A 45 -4.09 -25.60 -7.75
N VAL A 46 -4.75 -26.53 -8.44
CA VAL A 46 -4.39 -26.96 -9.82
C VAL A 46 -5.58 -27.03 -10.79
N GLY A 47 -6.83 -26.99 -10.31
CA GLY A 47 -8.01 -27.11 -11.17
C GLY A 47 -8.70 -25.77 -11.42
N SER A 48 -9.21 -25.57 -12.64
CA SER A 48 -10.25 -24.58 -12.93
C SER A 48 -11.50 -25.27 -13.47
N GLN A 49 -12.67 -24.79 -13.07
CA GLN A 49 -13.96 -25.20 -13.59
C GLN A 49 -14.57 -24.00 -14.33
N ARG A 50 -14.97 -24.21 -15.58
CA ARG A 50 -15.56 -23.16 -16.45
C ARG A 50 -17.03 -23.47 -16.66
N LEU A 51 -17.90 -22.51 -16.38
CA LEU A 51 -19.33 -22.59 -16.67
C LEU A 51 -19.70 -21.45 -17.62
N THR A 52 -20.03 -21.77 -18.87
CA THR A 52 -20.49 -20.79 -19.85
C THR A 52 -22.01 -20.85 -19.95
N LEU A 53 -22.68 -19.73 -19.67
CA LEU A 53 -24.12 -19.57 -19.75
C LEU A 53 -24.46 -18.74 -20.99
N PHE A 54 -25.46 -19.19 -21.76
CA PHE A 54 -25.93 -18.53 -22.97
C PHE A 54 -27.43 -18.22 -22.83
N SER A 55 -27.81 -16.97 -23.12
CA SER A 55 -29.20 -16.51 -23.31
C SER A 55 -30.14 -16.55 -22.08
N GLY A 56 -30.86 -15.45 -21.84
CA GLY A 56 -32.14 -15.45 -21.13
C GLY A 56 -32.18 -15.23 -19.60
N LEU A 57 -31.20 -14.58 -18.97
CA LEU A 57 -31.13 -14.49 -17.49
C LEU A 57 -31.04 -13.08 -16.90
N SER A 58 -31.64 -12.07 -17.52
CA SER A 58 -31.79 -10.72 -16.91
C SER A 58 -32.43 -10.76 -15.51
N SER A 59 -33.26 -11.78 -15.23
CA SER A 59 -33.89 -12.00 -13.93
C SER A 59 -32.99 -12.64 -12.86
N VAL A 60 -31.95 -13.40 -13.25
CA VAL A 60 -31.02 -14.08 -12.32
C VAL A 60 -29.98 -13.11 -11.76
N PHE A 61 -29.68 -12.03 -12.46
CA PHE A 61 -28.76 -10.99 -11.98
C PHE A 61 -29.46 -9.83 -11.25
N SER A 62 -30.76 -9.96 -10.98
CA SER A 62 -31.43 -9.11 -9.98
C SER A 62 -30.80 -9.33 -8.60
N LEU A 63 -30.93 -8.37 -7.68
CA LEU A 63 -30.27 -8.37 -6.35
C LEU A 63 -30.47 -9.69 -5.54
N HIS A 64 -31.45 -10.52 -5.94
CA HIS A 64 -31.83 -11.80 -5.32
C HIS A 64 -32.12 -12.93 -6.33
N GLY A 65 -31.59 -12.87 -7.56
CA GLY A 65 -31.86 -13.91 -8.55
C GLY A 65 -31.19 -15.25 -8.22
N VAL A 66 -31.94 -16.35 -8.33
CA VAL A 66 -31.50 -17.72 -8.01
C VAL A 66 -31.48 -18.55 -9.28
N LEU A 67 -30.36 -19.22 -9.57
CA LEU A 67 -30.29 -20.19 -10.67
C LEU A 67 -31.11 -21.46 -10.34
N PRO A 68 -31.99 -21.94 -11.23
CA PRO A 68 -32.70 -23.19 -11.02
C PRO A 68 -31.75 -24.37 -11.25
N GLY A 69 -31.14 -24.86 -10.17
CA GLY A 69 -30.25 -26.02 -10.20
C GLY A 69 -29.01 -25.84 -9.35
N GLY A 70 -29.15 -25.97 -8.03
CA GLY A 70 -28.04 -26.16 -7.09
C GLY A 70 -27.28 -24.89 -6.71
N GLY A 71 -27.71 -24.24 -5.62
CA GLY A 71 -26.85 -23.55 -4.63
C GLY A 71 -25.92 -22.40 -5.07
N VAL A 72 -25.86 -22.01 -6.34
CA VAL A 72 -25.00 -20.93 -6.82
C VAL A 72 -25.76 -19.60 -6.81
N SER A 73 -25.33 -18.68 -5.96
CA SER A 73 -25.77 -17.27 -5.96
C SER A 73 -24.66 -16.40 -6.56
N VAL A 74 -24.93 -15.70 -7.65
CA VAL A 74 -23.99 -14.74 -8.24
C VAL A 74 -24.31 -13.36 -7.67
N LYS A 75 -23.48 -12.87 -6.76
CA LYS A 75 -23.57 -11.49 -6.26
C LYS A 75 -22.61 -10.63 -7.06
N LYS A 76 -23.12 -9.62 -7.77
CA LYS A 76 -22.28 -8.55 -8.31
C LYS A 76 -21.62 -7.88 -7.11
N ILE A 77 -20.31 -8.05 -6.97
CA ILE A 77 -19.51 -7.24 -6.06
C ILE A 77 -19.29 -5.94 -6.82
N PRO A 78 -19.92 -4.81 -6.42
CA PRO A 78 -19.57 -3.52 -7.01
C PRO A 78 -18.06 -3.34 -6.85
N LEU A 79 -17.37 -3.03 -7.94
CA LEU A 79 -15.92 -2.78 -7.93
C LEU A 79 -15.61 -1.80 -6.80
N GLY A 80 -14.87 -2.30 -5.81
CA GLY A 80 -14.69 -1.63 -4.54
C GLY A 80 -13.81 -0.40 -4.69
N VAL A 81 -14.16 0.67 -3.98
CA VAL A 81 -13.24 1.78 -3.76
C VAL A 81 -12.19 1.31 -2.75
N THR A 82 -10.92 1.34 -3.15
CA THR A 82 -9.80 1.04 -2.26
C THR A 82 -9.19 2.35 -1.78
N VAL A 83 -9.17 2.56 -0.46
CA VAL A 83 -8.44 3.68 0.14
C VAL A 83 -6.95 3.35 0.10
N ARG A 84 -6.16 4.20 -0.57
CA ARG A 84 -4.71 4.05 -0.70
C ARG A 84 -3.97 4.83 0.37
N ARG A 85 -4.43 6.04 0.67
CA ARG A 85 -3.87 6.90 1.73
C ARG A 85 -4.98 7.72 2.35
N ILE A 86 -4.86 7.97 3.64
CA ILE A 86 -5.75 8.86 4.40
C ILE A 86 -4.88 9.75 5.28
N GLU A 87 -5.17 11.05 5.30
CA GLU A 87 -4.46 12.03 6.11
C GLU A 87 -5.48 13.02 6.69
N PHE A 88 -5.28 13.39 7.96
CA PHE A 88 -6.11 14.38 8.63
C PHE A 88 -5.76 15.79 8.14
N ILE A 89 -6.77 16.62 7.88
CA ILE A 89 -6.58 18.01 7.51
C ILE A 89 -6.50 18.83 8.80
N ASP A 90 -5.27 19.11 9.24
CA ASP A 90 -4.99 19.88 10.46
C ASP A 90 -4.99 21.39 10.18
N ASP A 91 -6.13 21.91 9.72
CA ASP A 91 -6.36 23.34 9.55
C ASP A 91 -7.63 23.74 10.32
N ALA A 92 -7.46 24.48 11.42
CA ALA A 92 -8.58 24.92 12.26
C ALA A 92 -9.59 25.83 11.54
N SER A 93 -9.23 26.41 10.38
CA SER A 93 -10.14 27.22 9.57
C SER A 93 -11.11 26.39 8.72
N VAL A 94 -10.79 25.12 8.48
CA VAL A 94 -11.57 24.22 7.60
C VAL A 94 -12.05 22.98 8.36
N SER A 95 -11.21 22.39 9.20
CA SER A 95 -11.45 21.19 9.99
C SER A 95 -11.67 21.56 11.45
N SER A 96 -12.74 21.03 12.06
CA SER A 96 -13.07 21.27 13.46
C SER A 96 -13.32 19.95 14.20
N PRO A 97 -13.28 19.92 15.54
CA PRO A 97 -13.61 18.69 16.29
C PRO A 97 -15.03 18.16 16.03
N GLU A 98 -15.96 19.03 15.62
CA GLU A 98 -17.34 18.66 15.26
C GLU A 98 -17.46 18.18 13.80
N HIS A 99 -16.62 18.71 12.91
CA HIS A 99 -16.52 18.35 11.49
C HIS A 99 -15.05 18.08 11.10
N PRO A 100 -14.51 16.90 11.49
CA PRO A 100 -13.14 16.54 11.19
C PRO A 100 -13.01 16.11 9.73
N LEU A 101 -12.24 16.87 8.96
CA LEU A 101 -12.03 16.62 7.55
C LEU A 101 -10.78 15.77 7.30
N TYR A 102 -10.92 14.81 6.38
CA TYR A 102 -9.86 13.92 5.94
C TYR A 102 -9.67 14.03 4.43
N ALA A 103 -8.41 14.09 4.00
CA ALA A 103 -8.03 13.88 2.62
C ALA A 103 -7.85 12.36 2.41
N VAL A 104 -8.51 11.82 1.38
CA VAL A 104 -8.48 10.38 1.07
C VAL A 104 -8.09 10.18 -0.38
N LEU A 105 -6.94 9.56 -0.61
CA LEU A 105 -6.53 9.11 -1.94
C LEU A 105 -7.10 7.72 -2.17
N ILE A 106 -7.91 7.58 -3.22
CA ILE A 106 -8.59 6.33 -3.55
C ILE A 106 -8.17 5.80 -4.91
N SER A 107 -8.34 4.49 -5.09
CA SER A 107 -8.37 3.85 -6.41
C SER A 107 -9.67 3.09 -6.58
N ARG A 108 -10.31 3.23 -7.74
CA ARG A 108 -11.48 2.46 -8.16
C ARG A 108 -11.11 1.62 -9.38
N GLU A 109 -11.54 0.37 -9.40
CA GLU A 109 -11.49 -0.43 -10.61
C GLU A 109 -12.70 -0.06 -11.49
N VAL A 110 -12.43 0.21 -12.76
CA VAL A 110 -13.42 0.56 -13.78
C VAL A 110 -13.21 -0.38 -14.95
N GLU A 111 -14.29 -0.85 -15.57
CA GLU A 111 -14.18 -1.62 -16.81
C GLU A 111 -13.59 -0.71 -17.90
N GLY A 112 -12.41 -1.09 -18.44
CA GLY A 112 -11.77 -0.31 -19.48
C GLY A 112 -12.48 -0.47 -20.82
N ASP A 113 -12.70 0.65 -21.53
CA ASP A 113 -13.07 0.58 -22.95
C ASP A 113 -11.88 0.05 -23.77
N GLN A 114 -12.09 -1.11 -24.38
CA GLN A 114 -11.12 -1.81 -25.22
C GLN A 114 -11.62 -2.04 -26.63
N SER A 115 -12.60 -1.23 -27.07
CA SER A 115 -13.12 -1.28 -28.44
C SER A 115 -12.03 -1.21 -29.51
N HIS A 116 -10.92 -0.51 -29.23
CA HIS A 116 -9.74 -0.44 -30.11
C HIS A 116 -9.06 -1.80 -30.35
N LEU A 117 -9.16 -2.78 -29.45
CA LEU A 117 -8.61 -4.13 -29.67
C LEU A 117 -9.45 -4.95 -30.66
N ASN A 118 -10.70 -4.55 -30.89
CA ASN A 118 -11.58 -5.14 -31.89
C ASN A 118 -11.41 -4.49 -33.26
N ASP A 119 -10.61 -3.43 -33.36
CA ASP A 119 -10.28 -2.78 -34.61
C ASP A 119 -9.10 -3.53 -35.26
N ASP A 120 -9.36 -4.19 -36.38
CA ASP A 120 -8.35 -4.88 -37.18
C ASP A 120 -7.52 -3.91 -38.04
N GLY A 121 -7.81 -2.61 -37.95
CA GLY A 121 -7.13 -1.54 -38.68
C GLY A 121 -7.45 -1.52 -40.16
N MET A 122 -8.40 -2.35 -40.63
CA MET A 122 -8.82 -2.40 -42.02
C MET A 122 -10.01 -1.48 -42.26
N SER A 123 -9.96 -0.70 -43.35
CA SER A 123 -11.13 0.07 -43.76
C SER A 123 -12.23 -0.85 -44.29
N LEU A 124 -13.50 -0.46 -44.13
CA LEU A 124 -14.64 -1.22 -44.66
C LEU A 124 -14.51 -1.52 -46.15
N ASP A 125 -13.87 -0.64 -46.92
CA ASP A 125 -13.65 -0.82 -48.37
C ASP A 125 -12.56 -1.86 -48.66
N GLU A 126 -11.53 -1.93 -47.82
CA GLU A 126 -10.45 -2.92 -47.93
C GLU A 126 -10.96 -4.32 -47.56
N THR A 127 -11.78 -4.41 -46.50
CA THR A 127 -12.47 -5.65 -46.12
C THR A 127 -13.40 -6.14 -47.22
N ARG A 128 -14.17 -5.23 -47.87
CA ARG A 128 -15.02 -5.56 -49.02
C ARG A 128 -14.21 -6.06 -50.20
N ARG A 129 -13.11 -5.41 -50.52
CA ARG A 129 -12.25 -5.82 -51.64
C ARG A 129 -11.65 -7.21 -51.43
N ILE A 130 -11.17 -7.51 -50.21
CA ILE A 130 -10.67 -8.85 -49.87
C ILE A 130 -11.79 -9.89 -49.96
N HIS A 131 -13.01 -9.54 -49.52
CA HIS A 131 -14.17 -10.41 -49.64
C HIS A 131 -14.53 -10.71 -51.10
N ASP A 132 -14.59 -9.68 -51.95
CA ASP A 132 -14.87 -9.82 -53.38
C ASP A 132 -13.78 -10.61 -54.12
N GLU A 133 -12.50 -10.41 -53.77
CA GLU A 133 -11.38 -11.19 -54.30
C GLU A 133 -11.51 -12.68 -53.91
N LYS A 134 -11.90 -12.97 -52.65
CA LYS A 134 -12.15 -14.35 -52.19
C LYS A 134 -13.34 -15.01 -52.89
N GLU A 135 -14.46 -14.29 -53.02
CA GLU A 135 -15.65 -14.74 -53.76
C GLU A 135 -15.31 -15.04 -55.23
N ALA A 136 -14.51 -14.19 -55.88
CA ALA A 136 -14.05 -14.40 -57.25
C ALA A 136 -13.14 -15.64 -57.39
N VAL A 137 -12.29 -15.91 -56.40
CA VAL A 137 -11.46 -17.13 -56.35
C VAL A 137 -12.32 -18.37 -56.14
N LYS A 138 -13.31 -18.31 -55.24
CA LYS A 138 -14.28 -19.39 -54.99
C LYS A 138 -15.07 -19.71 -56.27
N ALA A 139 -15.56 -18.68 -56.96
CA ALA A 139 -16.27 -18.83 -58.23
C ALA A 139 -15.37 -19.45 -59.33
N ARG A 140 -14.10 -19.05 -59.42
CA ARG A 140 -13.15 -19.65 -60.37
C ARG A 140 -12.86 -21.12 -60.08
N ARG A 141 -12.64 -21.47 -58.82
CA ARG A 141 -12.44 -22.87 -58.40
C ARG A 141 -13.68 -23.73 -58.67
N GLN A 142 -14.87 -23.17 -58.48
CA GLN A 142 -16.11 -23.86 -58.79
C GLN A 142 -16.28 -24.12 -60.30
N VAL A 143 -15.95 -23.15 -61.14
CA VAL A 143 -15.94 -23.33 -62.61
C VAL A 143 -14.90 -24.37 -63.05
N GLU A 144 -13.73 -24.42 -62.40
CA GLU A 144 -12.68 -25.42 -62.68
C GLU A 144 -13.10 -26.83 -62.26
N ALA A 145 -13.82 -26.96 -61.13
CA ALA A 145 -14.44 -28.21 -60.69
C ALA A 145 -15.53 -28.68 -61.69
N ASP A 146 -16.39 -27.78 -62.15
CA ASP A 146 -17.46 -28.08 -63.12
C ASP A 146 -16.93 -28.50 -64.50
N LEU A 147 -15.71 -28.09 -64.87
CA LEU A 147 -15.05 -28.45 -66.13
C LEU A 147 -14.31 -29.80 -66.09
N GLY A 148 -14.46 -30.58 -65.01
CA GLY A 148 -14.11 -32.00 -64.96
C GLY A 148 -12.65 -32.30 -64.63
N GLY A 149 -11.97 -31.39 -63.93
CA GLY A 149 -10.57 -31.51 -63.58
C GLY A 149 -10.26 -31.48 -62.09
N PHE A 150 -10.98 -32.20 -61.23
CA PHE A 150 -10.48 -32.84 -59.99
C PHE A 150 -11.62 -33.49 -59.19
N ASP A 151 -11.29 -34.43 -58.28
CA ASP A 151 -12.22 -35.20 -57.45
C ASP A 151 -12.90 -34.30 -56.39
N VAL A 152 -14.16 -33.95 -56.66
CA VAL A 152 -14.91 -32.86 -56.01
C VAL A 152 -15.27 -33.17 -54.55
N GLU A 153 -15.20 -34.41 -54.08
CA GLU A 153 -15.71 -34.79 -52.75
C GLU A 153 -14.69 -34.68 -51.60
N GLN A 154 -13.38 -34.59 -51.85
CA GLN A 154 -12.36 -34.59 -50.76
C GLN A 154 -11.88 -33.19 -50.33
N GLU A 155 -11.65 -32.25 -51.25
CA GLU A 155 -11.22 -30.89 -50.87
C GLU A 155 -12.39 -29.97 -50.48
N TRP A 156 -13.58 -30.15 -51.08
CA TRP A 156 -14.75 -29.33 -50.76
C TRP A 156 -15.23 -29.50 -49.32
N VAL A 157 -15.06 -30.69 -48.73
CA VAL A 157 -15.41 -30.94 -47.32
C VAL A 157 -14.33 -30.35 -46.39
N GLU A 158 -13.05 -30.36 -46.76
CA GLU A 158 -11.98 -29.79 -45.91
C GLU A 158 -11.89 -28.25 -45.96
N GLU A 159 -12.25 -27.60 -47.08
CA GLU A 159 -12.24 -26.13 -47.20
C GLU A 159 -13.55 -25.47 -46.71
N ILE A 160 -14.73 -26.03 -47.00
CA ILE A 160 -16.00 -25.50 -46.48
C ILE A 160 -16.08 -25.62 -44.94
N GLU A 161 -15.51 -26.69 -44.37
CA GLU A 161 -15.43 -26.84 -42.91
C GLU A 161 -14.46 -25.86 -42.23
N ARG A 162 -13.59 -25.14 -42.97
CA ARG A 162 -12.66 -24.17 -42.38
C ARG A 162 -13.08 -22.71 -42.54
N ASP A 163 -13.67 -22.34 -43.67
CA ASP A 163 -13.91 -20.92 -43.98
C ASP A 163 -15.31 -20.42 -43.59
N ASP A 164 -16.36 -21.24 -43.68
CA ASP A 164 -17.74 -20.84 -43.31
C ASP A 164 -18.06 -21.08 -41.81
N CYS A 165 -17.16 -21.73 -41.08
CA CYS A 165 -17.33 -22.04 -39.65
C CYS A 165 -17.05 -20.86 -38.71
N PHE A 166 -16.62 -19.71 -39.23
CA PHE A 166 -16.23 -18.56 -38.41
C PHE A 166 -16.72 -17.22 -38.99
N HIS A 167 -18.02 -17.09 -39.27
CA HIS A 167 -18.61 -15.75 -39.16
C HIS A 167 -18.57 -15.37 -37.67
N ILE A 168 -17.43 -14.82 -37.26
CA ILE A 168 -17.23 -14.28 -35.92
C ILE A 168 -18.06 -13.01 -35.90
N ASP A 169 -19.20 -13.05 -35.22
CA ASP A 169 -19.89 -11.83 -34.86
C ASP A 169 -18.96 -11.05 -33.92
N MET A 170 -18.36 -9.99 -34.42
CA MET A 170 -17.44 -9.13 -33.65
C MET A 170 -18.15 -8.47 -32.45
N ASN A 171 -19.48 -8.52 -32.39
CA ASN A 171 -20.27 -8.07 -31.23
C ASN A 171 -20.42 -9.16 -30.16
N VAL A 172 -20.05 -10.42 -30.44
CA VAL A 172 -20.29 -11.57 -29.58
C VAL A 172 -18.96 -12.24 -29.22
N GLY A 173 -18.60 -12.19 -27.93
CA GLY A 173 -17.46 -12.96 -27.40
C GLY A 173 -16.13 -12.21 -27.33
N GLY A 174 -16.14 -10.88 -27.17
CA GLY A 174 -14.92 -10.13 -26.84
C GLY A 174 -14.22 -10.66 -25.57
N THR A 175 -12.90 -10.52 -25.52
CA THR A 175 -12.15 -10.75 -24.27
C THR A 175 -12.75 -9.89 -23.15
N PRO A 176 -12.88 -10.40 -21.92
CA PRO A 176 -13.29 -9.56 -20.80
C PRO A 176 -12.49 -8.26 -20.79
N PRO A 177 -13.15 -7.09 -20.64
CA PRO A 177 -12.44 -5.84 -20.57
C PRO A 177 -11.46 -5.92 -19.40
N ILE A 178 -10.20 -5.60 -19.66
CA ILE A 178 -9.20 -5.54 -18.58
C ILE A 178 -9.62 -4.37 -17.68
N PRO A 179 -9.79 -4.60 -16.37
CA PRO A 179 -10.14 -3.52 -15.45
C PRO A 179 -9.02 -2.47 -15.47
N LYS A 180 -9.40 -1.22 -15.70
CA LYS A 180 -8.52 -0.05 -15.53
C LYS A 180 -8.69 0.48 -14.12
N THR A 181 -7.58 0.86 -13.49
CA THR A 181 -7.63 1.55 -12.19
C THR A 181 -7.67 3.05 -12.41
N ALA A 182 -8.74 3.69 -11.95
CA ALA A 182 -8.84 5.15 -11.90
C ALA A 182 -8.58 5.63 -10.47
N TYR A 183 -7.86 6.74 -10.33
CA TYR A 183 -7.52 7.31 -9.03
C TYR A 183 -8.24 8.65 -8.83
N ALA A 184 -8.57 8.97 -7.59
CA ALA A 184 -9.17 10.25 -7.22
C ALA A 184 -8.75 10.67 -5.82
N LEU A 185 -8.70 11.98 -5.59
CA LEU A 185 -8.54 12.59 -4.28
C LEU A 185 -9.92 13.02 -3.78
N TRP A 186 -10.30 12.60 -2.58
CA TRP A 186 -11.55 12.97 -1.93
C TRP A 186 -11.29 13.80 -0.67
N ILE A 187 -12.14 14.79 -0.42
CA ILE A 187 -12.33 15.35 0.92
C ILE A 187 -13.53 14.66 1.53
N VAL A 188 -13.36 14.16 2.75
CA VAL A 188 -14.37 13.37 3.44
C VAL A 188 -14.61 13.95 4.83
N ASP A 189 -15.88 14.11 5.22
CA ASP A 189 -16.27 14.49 6.59
C ASP A 189 -16.56 13.23 7.42
N ALA A 190 -15.75 12.99 8.45
CA ALA A 190 -15.93 11.82 9.29
C ALA A 190 -17.09 11.96 10.30
N SER A 191 -17.59 13.17 10.58
CA SER A 191 -18.78 13.31 11.44
C SER A 191 -20.08 13.00 10.70
N ASN A 192 -20.08 13.16 9.38
CA ASN A 192 -21.21 12.88 8.51
C ASN A 192 -21.03 11.56 7.75
N ASP A 193 -20.88 10.45 8.49
CA ASP A 193 -20.79 9.07 8.00
C ASP A 193 -19.76 8.85 6.87
N TRP A 194 -18.61 9.56 6.92
CA TRP A 194 -17.59 9.52 5.87
C TRP A 194 -18.13 9.93 4.49
N SER A 195 -19.00 10.93 4.45
CA SER A 195 -19.52 11.49 3.20
C SER A 195 -18.46 12.27 2.45
N VAL A 196 -18.43 12.07 1.12
CA VAL A 196 -17.52 12.79 0.22
C VAL A 196 -18.09 14.19 0.00
N ILE A 197 -17.33 15.21 0.40
CA ILE A 197 -17.70 16.62 0.21
C ILE A 197 -17.33 17.06 -1.21
N ASP A 198 -16.09 16.81 -1.60
CA ASP A 198 -15.56 17.17 -2.91
C ASP A 198 -14.55 16.12 -3.39
N SER A 199 -14.36 16.04 -4.69
CA SER A 199 -13.50 15.05 -5.33
C SER A 199 -12.79 15.59 -6.56
N PHE A 200 -11.50 15.25 -6.69
CA PHE A 200 -10.71 15.51 -7.86
C PHE A 200 -10.28 14.19 -8.51
N GLU A 201 -10.70 13.96 -9.76
CA GLU A 201 -10.29 12.77 -10.52
C GLU A 201 -8.92 12.98 -11.17
N LEU A 202 -8.02 12.01 -11.03
CA LEU A 202 -6.72 12.03 -11.71
C LEU A 202 -6.89 11.66 -13.19
N GLY A 203 -5.88 11.97 -14.00
CA GLY A 203 -5.89 11.67 -15.43
C GLY A 203 -5.95 10.17 -15.75
N GLU A 204 -6.22 9.86 -17.01
CA GLU A 204 -6.11 8.48 -17.49
C GLU A 204 -4.67 7.98 -17.33
N PHE A 205 -4.52 6.73 -16.87
CA PHE A 205 -3.22 6.12 -16.59
C PHE A 205 -2.37 6.82 -15.51
N GLU A 206 -2.96 7.80 -14.80
CA GLU A 206 -2.34 8.48 -13.68
C GLU A 206 -2.68 7.76 -12.37
N HIS A 207 -1.65 7.22 -11.73
CA HIS A 207 -1.75 6.47 -10.49
C HIS A 207 -1.37 7.38 -9.33
N GLY A 208 -2.25 7.50 -8.33
CA GLY A 208 -1.93 8.18 -7.07
C GLY A 208 -1.02 7.30 -6.21
N MET A 209 0.25 7.70 -6.07
CA MET A 209 1.29 6.92 -5.39
C MET A 209 1.51 7.37 -3.95
N ALA A 210 1.53 8.69 -3.73
CA ALA A 210 1.76 9.29 -2.43
C ALA A 210 0.77 10.44 -2.18
N MET A 211 0.38 10.62 -0.92
CA MET A 211 -0.39 11.79 -0.48
C MET A 211 0.06 12.18 0.91
N LYS A 212 0.21 13.49 1.13
CA LYS A 212 0.53 14.03 2.45
C LYS A 212 -0.05 15.43 2.61
N VAL A 213 -0.71 15.65 3.74
CA VAL A 213 -1.12 16.99 4.17
C VAL A 213 0.08 17.65 4.81
N MET A 214 0.49 18.82 4.31
CA MET A 214 1.68 19.50 4.80
C MET A 214 1.53 21.01 4.74
N THR A 215 2.07 21.68 5.75
CA THR A 215 2.15 23.13 5.81
C THR A 215 3.45 23.59 5.16
N LEU A 216 3.38 24.35 4.07
CA LEU A 216 4.55 24.88 3.36
C LEU A 216 4.75 26.36 3.65
N THR A 217 6.00 26.76 3.83
CA THR A 217 6.37 28.15 4.09
C THR A 217 6.61 28.88 2.77
N ASN A 218 5.96 30.02 2.56
CA ASN A 218 6.17 30.85 1.38
C ASN A 218 7.45 31.68 1.57
N VAL A 219 8.52 31.24 0.91
CA VAL A 219 9.82 31.90 0.97
C VAL A 219 10.06 32.63 -0.34
N ALA A 220 10.10 33.96 -0.28
CA ALA A 220 10.46 34.81 -1.42
C ALA A 220 11.92 34.54 -1.85
N ASP A 221 12.19 34.62 -3.16
CA ASP A 221 13.53 34.39 -3.69
C ASP A 221 14.53 35.38 -3.05
N GLU A 222 15.57 34.84 -2.39
CA GLU A 222 16.63 35.60 -1.70
C GLU A 222 17.35 36.62 -2.61
N LYS A 223 17.19 36.52 -3.94
CA LYS A 223 17.78 37.41 -4.93
C LYS A 223 17.03 38.75 -5.11
N ALA A 224 15.84 38.93 -4.54
CA ALA A 224 14.99 40.08 -4.83
C ALA A 224 14.68 41.02 -3.65
N THR A 225 15.16 40.77 -2.42
CA THR A 225 14.70 41.59 -1.27
C THR A 225 15.82 41.88 -0.26
N THR A 226 16.46 43.05 -0.42
CA THR A 226 17.30 43.71 0.59
C THR A 226 16.47 44.44 1.67
N VAL A 227 15.21 44.04 1.87
CA VAL A 227 14.33 44.62 2.89
C VAL A 227 13.96 43.50 3.84
N VAL A 228 14.62 43.48 4.99
CA VAL A 228 14.27 42.61 6.12
C VAL A 228 12.95 43.12 6.68
N THR A 229 11.84 42.52 6.26
CA THR A 229 10.57 42.66 6.96
C THR A 229 10.53 41.61 8.07
N ASP A 230 10.43 42.06 9.32
CA ASP A 230 10.37 41.29 10.58
C ASP A 230 9.09 40.43 10.73
N THR A 231 8.38 40.17 9.63
CA THR A 231 7.17 39.34 9.59
C THR A 231 7.56 37.89 9.36
N ALA A 232 7.16 37.01 10.28
CA ALA A 232 7.31 35.57 10.13
C ALA A 232 6.76 35.12 8.77
N PRO A 233 7.45 34.19 8.07
CA PRO A 233 7.06 33.81 6.73
C PRO A 233 5.69 33.12 6.77
N LEU A 234 4.77 33.61 5.93
CA LEU A 234 3.41 33.07 5.81
C LEU A 234 3.49 31.61 5.39
N SER A 235 2.83 30.75 6.15
CA SER A 235 2.75 29.32 5.86
C SER A 235 1.32 28.94 5.51
N SER A 236 1.16 28.09 4.51
CA SER A 236 -0.14 27.65 4.00
C SER A 236 -0.20 26.13 4.01
N LEU A 237 -1.36 25.58 4.35
CA LEU A 237 -1.59 24.13 4.35
C LEU A 237 -1.98 23.67 2.96
N PHE A 238 -1.32 22.61 2.49
CA PHE A 238 -1.59 21.99 1.20
C PHE A 238 -1.80 20.49 1.36
N ILE A 239 -2.78 19.96 0.62
CA ILE A 239 -2.87 18.53 0.35
C ILE A 239 -1.99 18.27 -0.87
N THR A 240 -0.86 17.61 -0.67
CA THR A 240 0.05 17.30 -1.77
C THR A 240 -0.15 15.86 -2.23
N VAL A 241 -0.34 15.66 -3.53
CA VAL A 241 -0.47 14.34 -4.15
C VAL A 241 0.68 14.15 -5.13
N GLY A 242 1.37 13.02 -5.00
CA GLY A 242 2.41 12.55 -5.89
C GLY A 242 1.86 11.43 -6.75
N THR A 243 1.95 11.59 -8.06
CA THR A 243 1.39 10.65 -9.03
C THR A 243 2.46 10.02 -9.91
N ALA A 244 2.09 8.89 -10.52
CA ALA A 244 2.86 8.16 -11.52
C ALA A 244 2.01 7.98 -12.78
N ILE A 245 2.53 8.44 -13.91
CA ILE A 245 1.90 8.28 -15.22
C ILE A 245 2.62 7.11 -15.90
N VAL A 246 1.89 5.99 -16.04
CA VAL A 246 2.35 4.77 -16.73
C VAL A 246 1.50 4.63 -17.98
N ASP A 247 2.03 5.07 -19.12
CA ASP A 247 1.29 5.16 -20.37
C ASP A 247 0.76 3.79 -20.86
N GLN A 248 -0.09 3.79 -21.88
CA GLN A 248 -0.72 2.59 -22.43
C GLN A 248 0.28 1.47 -22.79
N ASP A 249 1.46 1.87 -23.27
CA ASP A 249 2.53 0.95 -23.71
C ASP A 249 3.38 0.40 -22.54
N GLY A 250 3.00 0.70 -21.28
CA GLY A 250 3.53 0.05 -20.09
C GLY A 250 5.05 0.20 -19.92
N GLU A 251 5.77 -0.91 -19.97
CA GLU A 251 7.24 -0.97 -19.78
C GLU A 251 8.02 -0.28 -20.92
N ASP A 252 7.44 -0.23 -22.13
CA ASP A 252 8.13 0.33 -23.30
C ASP A 252 8.21 1.86 -23.28
N VAL A 253 7.45 2.52 -22.39
CA VAL A 253 7.44 3.98 -22.22
C VAL A 253 7.97 4.37 -20.85
N ASN A 254 8.84 5.38 -20.83
CA ASN A 254 9.34 5.93 -19.57
C ASN A 254 8.20 6.47 -18.73
N SER A 255 8.06 5.92 -17.53
CA SER A 255 7.13 6.46 -16.52
C SER A 255 7.52 7.87 -16.10
N LYS A 256 6.51 8.72 -15.93
CA LYS A 256 6.67 10.11 -15.48
C LYS A 256 5.98 10.29 -14.15
N GLY A 257 6.36 11.33 -13.43
CA GLY A 257 5.73 11.73 -12.18
C GLY A 257 5.08 13.10 -12.31
N ARG A 258 4.16 13.40 -11.40
CA ARG A 258 3.56 14.73 -11.27
C ARG A 258 3.23 15.00 -9.81
N ILE A 259 3.40 16.26 -9.41
CA ILE A 259 3.05 16.75 -8.08
C ILE A 259 1.87 17.70 -8.24
N LEU A 260 0.85 17.50 -7.41
CA LEU A 260 -0.33 18.33 -7.32
C LEU A 260 -0.45 18.90 -5.92
N LEU A 261 -0.53 20.22 -5.79
CA LEU A 261 -0.76 20.92 -4.54
C LEU A 261 -2.19 21.46 -4.54
N PHE A 262 -3.02 20.94 -3.63
CA PHE A 262 -4.37 21.41 -3.42
C PHE A 262 -4.44 22.27 -2.16
N GLU A 263 -5.08 23.42 -2.28
CA GLU A 263 -5.52 24.26 -1.17
C GLU A 263 -6.99 23.96 -0.90
N VAL A 264 -7.37 23.87 0.37
CA VAL A 264 -8.77 23.66 0.75
C VAL A 264 -9.39 25.00 1.08
N LYS A 265 -10.47 25.39 0.37
CA LYS A 265 -11.16 26.66 0.59
C LYS A 265 -12.56 26.43 1.09
N THR A 266 -12.91 27.07 2.20
CA THR A 266 -14.27 27.14 2.73
C THR A 266 -14.95 28.40 2.23
N ASN A 267 -15.92 28.25 1.34
CA ASN A 267 -16.74 29.34 0.85
C ASN A 267 -18.03 29.43 1.68
N VAL A 268 -18.27 30.60 2.29
CA VAL A 268 -19.54 30.88 2.97
C VAL A 268 -20.59 31.22 1.90
N VAL A 269 -21.56 30.33 1.69
CA VAL A 269 -22.68 30.58 0.76
C VAL A 269 -23.56 31.70 1.30
N ARG A 270 -23.89 32.67 0.45
CA ARG A 270 -24.95 33.65 0.71
C ARG A 270 -26.32 33.02 0.42
N ALA A 271 -27.16 33.00 1.47
CA ALA A 271 -28.62 32.83 1.49
C ALA A 271 -29.22 31.57 0.82
N GLY A 272 -29.39 30.48 1.61
CA GLY A 272 -30.31 29.39 1.28
C GLY A 272 -29.99 28.03 1.90
N SER A 273 -28.71 27.70 2.05
CA SER A 273 -28.19 26.51 2.75
C SER A 273 -27.27 26.95 3.90
N SER A 274 -27.38 26.33 5.08
CA SER A 274 -26.65 26.79 6.29
C SER A 274 -25.25 26.18 6.44
N GLU A 275 -24.80 25.34 5.51
CA GLU A 275 -23.51 24.64 5.64
C GLU A 275 -22.43 25.30 4.75
N PRO A 276 -21.22 25.52 5.29
CA PRO A 276 -20.09 26.02 4.51
C PRO A 276 -19.69 24.98 3.45
N ILE A 277 -19.51 25.41 2.20
CA ILE A 277 -19.05 24.52 1.13
C ILE A 277 -17.53 24.52 1.15
N THR A 278 -16.94 23.34 1.30
CA THR A 278 -15.48 23.15 1.26
C THR A 278 -15.10 22.59 -0.11
N GLU A 279 -14.20 23.26 -0.82
CA GLU A 279 -13.82 22.91 -2.20
C GLU A 279 -12.29 22.68 -2.30
N LEU A 280 -11.91 21.70 -3.12
CA LEU A 280 -10.52 21.44 -3.51
C LEU A 280 -10.10 22.41 -4.62
N ASN A 281 -9.14 23.29 -4.30
CA ASN A 281 -8.56 24.20 -5.28
C ASN A 281 -7.14 23.75 -5.66
N LEU A 282 -6.90 23.37 -6.92
CA LEU A 282 -5.55 23.06 -7.40
C LEU A 282 -4.72 24.35 -7.47
N ALA A 283 -3.80 24.52 -6.51
CA ALA A 283 -2.97 25.70 -6.37
C ALA A 283 -1.74 25.66 -7.27
N TYR A 284 -1.13 24.49 -7.43
CA TYR A 284 0.06 24.31 -8.25
C TYR A 284 0.21 22.88 -8.75
N GLU A 285 0.83 22.77 -9.92
CA GLU A 285 1.15 21.51 -10.58
C GLU A 285 2.59 21.56 -11.10
N LYS A 286 3.32 20.45 -10.93
CA LYS A 286 4.66 20.29 -11.48
C LYS A 286 4.87 18.89 -12.02
N ASN A 287 5.27 18.80 -13.29
CA ASN A 287 5.66 17.55 -13.93
C ASN A 287 7.11 17.19 -13.58
N ILE A 288 7.34 15.91 -13.24
CA ILE A 288 8.64 15.34 -12.92
C ILE A 288 8.99 14.29 -13.97
N LEU A 289 10.07 14.54 -14.70
CA LEU A 289 10.50 13.66 -15.81
C LEU A 289 11.47 12.56 -15.38
N LEU A 290 11.97 12.62 -14.14
CA LEU A 290 12.93 11.67 -13.57
C LEU A 290 12.32 10.30 -13.28
N GLY A 291 11.02 10.24 -13.06
CA GLY A 291 10.29 9.02 -12.74
C GLY A 291 9.03 9.27 -11.92
N PRO A 292 8.34 8.20 -11.49
CA PRO A 292 7.12 8.29 -10.70
C PRO A 292 7.40 8.89 -9.32
N VAL A 293 6.51 9.75 -8.84
CA VAL A 293 6.62 10.33 -7.49
C VAL A 293 6.10 9.31 -6.47
N THR A 294 6.99 8.62 -5.78
CA THR A 294 6.65 7.51 -4.86
C THR A 294 6.49 7.95 -3.43
N SER A 295 7.14 9.04 -3.02
CA SER A 295 7.13 9.50 -1.63
C SER A 295 7.09 11.02 -1.51
N LEU A 296 6.37 11.47 -0.50
CA LEU A 296 6.21 12.89 -0.16
C LEU A 296 6.39 13.06 1.34
N SER A 297 7.26 13.98 1.74
CA SER A 297 7.50 14.30 3.15
C SER A 297 7.69 15.80 3.36
N CYS A 298 7.41 16.27 4.58
CA CYS A 298 7.55 17.69 4.94
C CYS A 298 8.82 17.85 5.79
N LEU A 299 9.77 18.63 5.29
CA LEU A 299 10.98 19.01 5.99
C LEU A 299 10.75 20.33 6.73
N SER A 300 10.76 20.31 8.06
CA SER A 300 10.74 21.52 8.87
C SER A 300 12.13 21.79 9.44
N CYS A 301 12.76 22.89 9.03
CA CYS A 301 14.08 23.30 9.49
C CYS A 301 14.16 24.83 9.59
N GLU A 302 14.67 25.36 10.72
CA GLU A 302 14.84 26.81 10.95
C GLU A 302 13.58 27.65 10.67
N GLY A 303 12.39 27.11 11.00
CA GLY A 303 11.10 27.79 10.77
C GLY A 303 10.63 27.81 9.32
N LYS A 304 11.32 27.11 8.41
CA LYS A 304 10.91 26.93 7.01
C LYS A 304 10.44 25.49 6.82
N ASN A 305 9.26 25.34 6.23
CA ASN A 305 8.72 24.06 5.81
C ASN A 305 8.86 23.91 4.30
N ARG A 306 9.56 22.85 3.88
CA ARG A 306 9.82 22.48 2.49
C ARG A 306 9.26 21.10 2.19
N ILE A 307 9.02 20.85 0.90
CA ILE A 307 8.62 19.53 0.45
C ILE A 307 9.85 18.70 0.10
N VAL A 308 9.84 17.43 0.51
CA VAL A 308 10.78 16.41 0.09
C VAL A 308 10.05 15.44 -0.81
N VAL A 309 10.55 15.27 -2.02
CA VAL A 309 9.94 14.46 -3.07
C VAL A 309 10.89 13.33 -3.43
N GLY A 310 10.47 12.09 -3.26
CA GLY A 310 11.16 10.95 -3.86
C GLY A 310 10.54 10.62 -5.21
N ALA A 311 11.34 10.69 -6.28
CA ALA A 311 10.88 10.38 -7.62
C ALA A 311 11.95 9.61 -8.40
N GLY A 312 11.60 8.42 -8.90
CA GLY A 312 12.56 7.53 -9.53
C GLY A 312 13.78 7.27 -8.62
N ALA A 313 14.98 7.53 -9.13
CA ALA A 313 16.25 7.37 -8.40
C ALA A 313 16.73 8.64 -7.67
N GLU A 314 15.88 9.65 -7.48
CA GLU A 314 16.27 10.94 -6.89
C GLU A 314 15.36 11.35 -5.74
N ILE A 315 15.93 11.95 -4.70
CA ILE A 315 15.20 12.77 -3.75
C ILE A 315 15.48 14.23 -4.07
N THR A 316 14.44 15.04 -4.23
CA THR A 316 14.55 16.49 -4.33
C THR A 316 13.96 17.16 -3.09
N VAL A 317 14.58 18.25 -2.66
CA VAL A 317 14.00 19.16 -1.66
C VAL A 317 13.56 20.40 -2.42
N GLU A 318 12.27 20.71 -2.37
CA GLU A 318 11.68 21.84 -3.07
C GLU A 318 11.09 22.85 -2.09
N GLN A 319 11.23 24.13 -2.43
CA GLN A 319 10.78 25.25 -1.64
C GLN A 319 9.59 25.90 -2.33
N TRP A 320 8.55 26.19 -1.55
CA TRP A 320 7.39 26.94 -2.01
C TRP A 320 7.68 28.44 -1.95
N GLY A 321 7.47 29.13 -3.07
CA GLY A 321 7.66 30.58 -3.16
C GLY A 321 7.06 31.14 -4.44
N GLU A 322 6.45 32.33 -4.36
CA GLU A 322 5.85 33.01 -5.54
C GLU A 322 4.84 32.16 -6.33
N GLY A 323 4.15 31.22 -5.67
CA GLY A 323 3.18 30.33 -6.30
C GLY A 323 3.79 29.17 -7.12
N LYS A 324 5.08 28.87 -6.93
CA LYS A 324 5.79 27.78 -7.62
C LYS A 324 6.68 26.99 -6.65
N LEU A 325 7.01 25.75 -7.03
CA LEU A 325 8.02 24.95 -6.32
C LEU A 325 9.38 25.04 -7.01
N THR A 326 10.39 25.54 -6.27
CA THR A 326 11.77 25.64 -6.72
C THR A 326 12.64 24.59 -6.03
N GLN A 327 13.37 23.79 -6.81
CA GLN A 327 14.29 22.80 -6.25
C GLN A 327 15.49 23.51 -5.61
N VAL A 328 15.77 23.20 -4.35
CA VAL A 328 16.88 23.79 -3.58
C VAL A 328 17.99 22.79 -3.24
N GLY A 329 17.68 21.50 -3.20
CA GLY A 329 18.65 20.45 -2.95
C GLY A 329 18.21 19.12 -3.55
N PHE A 330 19.15 18.18 -3.65
CA PHE A 330 18.88 16.85 -4.19
C PHE A 330 19.83 15.79 -3.62
N PHE A 331 19.45 14.54 -3.78
CA PHE A 331 20.27 13.36 -3.52
C PHE A 331 19.95 12.27 -4.54
N HIS A 332 20.97 11.63 -5.11
CA HIS A 332 20.80 10.51 -6.03
C HIS A 332 20.88 9.19 -5.26
N ALA A 333 19.79 8.43 -5.28
CA ALA A 333 19.73 7.04 -4.84
C ALA A 333 20.29 6.11 -5.93
N ASN A 334 20.33 4.81 -5.67
CA ASN A 334 20.90 3.86 -6.63
C ASN A 334 19.87 3.38 -7.65
N MET A 335 18.65 3.05 -7.23
CA MET A 335 17.65 2.44 -8.09
C MET A 335 16.33 3.21 -8.10
N GLN A 336 15.50 3.00 -7.09
CA GLN A 336 14.22 3.69 -6.97
C GLN A 336 13.92 3.95 -5.51
N VAL A 337 13.61 5.20 -5.18
CA VAL A 337 13.13 5.60 -3.87
C VAL A 337 11.73 5.00 -3.67
N GLN A 338 11.54 4.17 -2.65
CA GLN A 338 10.23 3.62 -2.30
C GLN A 338 9.50 4.55 -1.33
N ASP A 339 10.16 4.87 -0.21
CA ASP A 339 9.63 5.75 0.82
C ASP A 339 10.77 6.55 1.50
N VAL A 340 10.42 7.72 2.04
CA VAL A 340 11.29 8.61 2.79
C VAL A 340 10.64 8.95 4.13
N LYS A 341 11.15 8.35 5.21
CA LYS A 341 10.75 8.68 6.59
C LYS A 341 11.64 9.78 7.14
N MET A 342 11.07 10.69 7.91
CA MET A 342 11.76 11.87 8.42
C MET A 342 11.66 11.97 9.93
N PHE A 343 12.76 12.41 10.55
CA PHE A 343 12.78 12.84 11.94
C PHE A 343 13.64 14.10 12.06
N LYS A 344 12.98 15.24 12.32
CA LYS A 344 13.61 16.56 12.28
C LYS A 344 14.28 16.78 10.92
N THR A 345 15.61 16.93 10.88
CA THR A 345 16.41 17.12 9.66
C THR A 345 17.04 15.82 9.15
N PHE A 346 16.79 14.70 9.80
CA PHE A 346 17.28 13.39 9.37
C PHE A 346 16.25 12.67 8.51
N LEU A 347 16.73 11.96 7.49
CA LEU A 347 15.90 11.23 6.55
C LEU A 347 16.39 9.79 6.47
N ILE A 348 15.45 8.86 6.45
CA ILE A 348 15.65 7.46 6.10
C ILE A 348 15.01 7.24 4.75
N LEU A 349 15.87 7.08 3.75
CA LEU A 349 15.46 6.63 2.43
C LEU A 349 15.44 5.12 2.40
N SER A 350 14.36 4.57 1.83
CA SER A 350 14.26 3.17 1.44
C SER A 350 14.42 3.06 -0.07
N ASP A 351 15.37 2.25 -0.51
CA ASP A 351 15.61 1.94 -1.91
C ASP A 351 14.96 0.59 -2.25
N ALA A 352 14.39 0.48 -3.45
CA ALA A 352 13.76 -0.73 -3.96
C ALA A 352 14.69 -1.96 -3.99
N TYR A 353 16.01 -1.76 -4.05
CA TYR A 353 17.01 -2.82 -4.11
C TYR A 353 18.24 -2.61 -3.20
N ASP A 354 18.58 -1.37 -2.85
CA ASP A 354 19.77 -1.02 -2.04
C ASP A 354 19.44 -0.65 -0.59
N SER A 355 18.55 -1.41 0.07
CA SER A 355 18.28 -1.32 1.52
C SER A 355 18.00 0.13 1.99
N LEU A 356 18.48 0.50 3.19
CA LEU A 356 18.26 1.81 3.80
C LEU A 356 19.46 2.75 3.67
N HIS A 357 19.17 4.03 3.42
CA HIS A 357 20.12 5.13 3.42
C HIS A 357 19.75 6.17 4.48
N PHE A 358 20.70 6.53 5.33
CA PHE A 358 20.53 7.54 6.37
C PHE A 358 21.18 8.85 5.95
N LEU A 359 20.33 9.85 5.72
CA LEU A 359 20.68 11.16 5.20
C LEU A 359 20.42 12.24 6.25
N VAL A 360 21.12 13.37 6.12
CA VAL A 360 20.85 14.59 6.89
C VAL A 360 20.73 15.78 5.95
N TRP A 361 19.69 16.59 6.17
CA TRP A 361 19.56 17.90 5.55
C TRP A 361 20.44 18.92 6.28
N ARG A 362 21.25 19.65 5.52
CA ARG A 362 22.02 20.78 6.00
C ARG A 362 21.47 22.07 5.39
N GLU A 363 20.94 22.93 6.24
CA GLU A 363 20.35 24.20 5.81
C GLU A 363 21.41 25.18 5.28
N SER A 364 22.61 25.16 5.84
CA SER A 364 23.71 26.09 5.52
C SER A 364 24.11 26.12 4.05
N ASP A 365 24.12 24.95 3.41
CA ASP A 365 24.53 24.73 2.02
C ASP A 365 23.41 24.14 1.18
N LYS A 366 22.19 24.04 1.72
CA LYS A 366 20.98 23.50 1.08
C LYS A 366 21.24 22.11 0.47
N SER A 367 21.92 21.23 1.21
CA SER A 367 22.38 19.93 0.71
C SER A 367 21.87 18.75 1.54
N LEU A 368 21.68 17.60 0.87
CA LEU A 368 21.43 16.31 1.51
C LEU A 368 22.74 15.52 1.56
N THR A 369 23.21 15.21 2.78
CA THR A 369 24.45 14.45 2.99
C THR A 369 24.16 13.04 3.48
N LEU A 370 24.75 12.03 2.84
CA LEU A 370 24.74 10.64 3.31
C LEU A 370 25.64 10.48 4.53
N LEU A 371 25.05 10.04 5.64
CA LEU A 371 25.77 9.70 6.87
C LEU A 371 26.19 8.24 6.87
N ALA A 372 25.25 7.34 6.59
CA ALA A 372 25.48 5.91 6.57
C ALA A 372 24.47 5.21 5.66
N LYS A 373 24.83 4.03 5.16
CA LYS A 373 23.86 3.14 4.51
C LYS A 373 24.10 1.69 4.89
N ASP A 374 23.10 0.85 4.66
CA ASP A 374 23.35 -0.57 4.59
C ASP A 374 23.98 -0.91 3.23
N TYR A 375 24.91 -1.86 3.22
CA TYR A 375 25.60 -2.30 1.99
C TYR A 375 25.13 -3.70 1.55
N GLU A 376 24.22 -4.31 2.30
CA GLU A 376 23.56 -5.53 1.88
C GLU A 376 22.39 -5.17 0.96
N PRO A 377 22.34 -5.71 -0.28
CA PRO A 377 21.26 -5.41 -1.19
C PRO A 377 20.00 -6.14 -0.72
N THR A 378 19.11 -5.39 -0.10
CA THR A 378 17.85 -5.87 0.47
C THR A 378 16.72 -5.08 -0.16
N PRO A 379 15.78 -5.72 -0.87
CA PRO A 379 14.58 -5.06 -1.37
C PRO A 379 13.72 -4.62 -0.19
N VAL A 380 13.49 -3.31 -0.05
CA VAL A 380 12.71 -2.77 1.06
C VAL A 380 11.26 -2.59 0.64
N TYR A 381 10.35 -3.23 1.37
CA TYR A 381 8.90 -3.10 1.18
C TYR A 381 8.31 -2.01 2.09
N ALA A 382 8.84 -1.87 3.29
CA ALA A 382 8.46 -0.82 4.22
C ALA A 382 9.64 -0.44 5.11
N ALA A 383 9.72 0.82 5.48
CA ALA A 383 10.70 1.33 6.44
C ALA A 383 10.03 2.20 7.50
N GLY A 384 10.54 2.14 8.73
CA GLY A 384 10.03 2.91 9.87
C GLY A 384 11.12 3.32 10.83
N MET A 385 10.78 4.18 11.80
CA MET A 385 11.72 4.67 12.79
C MET A 385 11.20 4.35 14.20
N ILE A 386 12.07 3.77 15.03
CA ILE A 386 11.78 3.56 16.45
C ILE A 386 12.80 4.33 17.29
N SER A 387 12.39 4.84 18.43
CA SER A 387 13.32 5.49 19.36
C SER A 387 12.91 5.27 20.81
N ARG A 388 13.91 5.32 21.68
CA ARG A 388 13.72 5.39 23.12
C ARG A 388 14.75 6.35 23.69
N GLY A 389 14.29 7.52 24.11
CA GLY A 389 15.16 8.60 24.58
C GLY A 389 16.14 9.03 23.47
N ALA A 390 17.45 8.99 23.76
CA ALA A 390 18.48 9.38 22.80
C ALA A 390 18.82 8.29 21.75
N SER A 391 18.34 7.05 21.94
CA SER A 391 18.63 5.95 21.02
C SER A 391 17.57 5.85 19.94
N MET A 392 18.00 5.75 18.69
CA MET A 392 17.13 5.61 17.52
C MET A 392 17.57 4.40 16.70
N ALA A 393 16.61 3.66 16.16
CA ALA A 393 16.84 2.59 15.22
C ALA A 393 15.83 2.66 14.06
N PHE A 394 16.19 2.04 12.95
CA PHE A 394 15.43 2.05 11.71
C PHE A 394 14.94 0.63 11.44
N ALA A 395 13.63 0.48 11.34
CA ALA A 395 12.98 -0.78 10.98
C ALA A 395 12.98 -0.91 9.45
N CYS A 396 13.37 -2.08 8.95
CA CYS A 396 13.40 -2.42 7.53
C CYS A 396 12.67 -3.75 7.32
N HIS A 397 11.59 -3.73 6.54
CA HIS A 397 10.83 -4.92 6.15
C HIS A 397 11.20 -5.35 4.74
N ASP A 398 11.58 -6.61 4.57
CA ASP A 398 12.09 -7.16 3.31
C ASP A 398 11.07 -8.02 2.53
N ASP A 399 11.44 -8.42 1.31
CA ASP A 399 10.64 -9.29 0.43
C ASP A 399 10.36 -10.69 1.02
N ARG A 400 11.03 -11.07 2.12
CA ARG A 400 10.92 -12.37 2.78
C ARG A 400 10.19 -12.31 4.11
N GLU A 401 9.46 -11.23 4.33
CA GLU A 401 8.68 -11.01 5.54
C GLU A 401 9.56 -10.97 6.78
N ASN A 402 10.83 -10.60 6.64
CA ASN A 402 11.69 -10.32 7.77
C ASN A 402 11.67 -8.84 8.11
N LEU A 403 11.86 -8.56 9.39
CA LEU A 403 12.05 -7.24 9.92
C LEU A 403 13.44 -7.14 10.54
N GLN A 404 14.22 -6.16 10.09
CA GLN A 404 15.57 -5.87 10.58
C GLN A 404 15.59 -4.50 11.24
N PHE A 405 16.45 -4.34 12.26
CA PHE A 405 16.61 -3.09 13.00
C PHE A 405 18.03 -2.59 12.88
N PHE A 406 18.18 -1.48 12.18
CA PHE A 406 19.47 -0.84 11.94
C PHE A 406 19.70 0.33 12.88
N GLN A 407 20.94 0.54 13.30
CA GLN A 407 21.34 1.67 14.12
C GLN A 407 22.53 2.40 13.49
N TYR A 408 22.49 3.73 13.54
CA TYR A 408 23.66 4.55 13.25
C TYR A 408 24.57 4.61 14.48
N ALA A 409 25.69 3.90 14.44
CA ALA A 409 26.63 3.78 15.56
C ALA A 409 28.07 3.98 15.08
N PRO A 410 28.51 5.22 14.82
CA PRO A 410 29.81 5.49 14.17
C PRO A 410 31.04 5.05 14.99
N GLY A 411 30.90 4.93 16.31
CA GLY A 411 31.95 4.38 17.18
C GLY A 411 32.06 2.85 17.14
N ASP A 412 31.11 2.15 16.52
CA ASP A 412 31.11 0.69 16.43
C ASP A 412 32.05 0.23 15.30
N PRO A 413 32.97 -0.74 15.54
CA PRO A 413 33.79 -1.31 14.49
C PRO A 413 32.99 -1.88 13.30
N GLU A 414 31.78 -2.41 13.53
CA GLU A 414 30.91 -2.93 12.46
C GLU A 414 30.42 -1.81 11.52
N ALA A 415 30.38 -0.55 11.99
CA ALA A 415 29.91 0.60 11.23
C ALA A 415 30.92 1.13 10.20
N ARG A 416 32.11 0.51 10.06
CA ARG A 416 33.14 0.87 9.07
C ARG A 416 33.51 2.37 9.10
N GLY A 417 33.80 2.89 10.29
CA GLY A 417 34.10 4.30 10.49
C GLY A 417 32.88 5.23 10.37
N GLY A 418 31.67 4.69 10.60
CA GLY A 418 30.41 5.43 10.57
C GLY A 418 29.64 5.35 9.26
N ASN A 419 30.25 4.87 8.17
CA ASN A 419 29.59 4.85 6.87
C ASN A 419 28.59 3.70 6.68
N LYS A 420 28.54 2.73 7.60
CA LYS A 420 27.64 1.57 7.55
C LYS A 420 26.61 1.60 8.68
N LEU A 421 25.35 1.36 8.33
CA LEU A 421 24.28 1.05 9.29
C LEU A 421 24.48 -0.34 9.90
N VAL A 422 24.42 -0.44 11.22
CA VAL A 422 24.66 -1.68 11.96
C VAL A 422 23.34 -2.35 12.29
N CYS A 423 23.11 -3.56 11.77
CA CYS A 423 21.94 -4.36 12.15
C CYS A 423 22.12 -4.89 13.58
N ARG A 424 21.23 -4.45 14.48
CA ARG A 424 21.22 -4.79 15.91
C ARG A 424 20.26 -5.92 16.24
N ALA A 425 19.16 -6.03 15.49
CA ALA A 425 18.16 -7.04 15.73
C ALA A 425 17.49 -7.50 14.42
N ASP A 426 17.01 -8.74 14.42
CA ASP A 426 16.22 -9.33 13.34
C ASP A 426 15.11 -10.24 13.87
N VAL A 427 14.00 -10.31 13.11
CA VAL A 427 12.88 -11.21 13.37
C VAL A 427 12.16 -11.53 12.06
N HIS A 428 11.59 -12.72 11.96
CA HIS A 428 10.69 -13.05 10.87
C HIS A 428 9.23 -12.80 11.30
N LEU A 429 8.56 -11.89 10.58
CA LEU A 429 7.17 -11.51 10.81
C LEU A 429 6.22 -12.61 10.30
N GLY A 430 6.53 -13.18 9.13
CA GLY A 430 5.72 -14.21 8.48
C GLY A 430 4.51 -13.67 7.72
N MET A 431 4.44 -12.35 7.56
CA MET A 431 3.40 -11.63 6.84
C MET A 431 4.04 -10.45 6.11
N GLN A 432 3.50 -10.09 4.95
CA GLN A 432 3.94 -8.89 4.23
C GLN A 432 3.27 -7.64 4.78
N THR A 433 4.05 -6.58 4.98
CA THR A 433 3.57 -5.21 5.24
C THR A 433 4.11 -4.26 4.17
N VAL A 434 3.31 -3.26 3.84
CA VAL A 434 3.66 -2.19 2.89
C VAL A 434 3.85 -0.83 3.58
N SER A 435 3.59 -0.75 4.88
CA SER A 435 3.76 0.49 5.65
C SER A 435 4.22 0.23 7.07
N LEU A 436 5.11 1.11 7.53
CA LEU A 436 5.66 1.15 8.87
C LEU A 436 5.61 2.60 9.34
N GLU A 437 4.48 3.00 9.93
CA GLU A 437 4.27 4.39 10.38
C GLU A 437 4.64 4.54 11.84
N SER A 438 5.47 5.54 12.15
CA SER A 438 5.94 5.77 13.51
C SER A 438 4.90 6.51 14.34
N HIS A 439 4.72 6.12 15.60
CA HIS A 439 3.79 6.74 16.53
C HIS A 439 4.45 7.00 17.87
N TRP A 440 3.91 7.97 18.62
CA TRP A 440 4.32 8.19 20.00
C TRP A 440 3.71 7.13 20.90
N CYS A 441 4.55 6.41 21.63
CA CYS A 441 4.06 5.45 22.61
C CYS A 441 3.34 6.16 23.75
N ARG A 442 2.40 5.45 24.37
CA ARG A 442 1.73 5.87 25.59
C ARG A 442 2.07 4.90 26.72
N SER A 443 1.98 5.36 27.95
CA SER A 443 2.13 4.55 29.15
C SER A 443 0.89 4.71 30.03
N SER A 444 0.45 3.65 30.70
CA SER A 444 -0.67 3.72 31.67
C SER A 444 -0.28 3.27 33.08
N LEU A 445 1.01 2.96 33.30
CA LEU A 445 1.50 2.36 34.54
C LEU A 445 1.32 3.24 35.79
N LEU A 446 1.06 4.53 35.63
CA LEU A 446 0.75 5.40 36.78
C LEU A 446 -0.65 5.18 37.35
N ILE A 447 -1.56 4.57 36.58
CA ILE A 447 -2.99 4.44 36.93
C ILE A 447 -3.35 2.98 37.20
N HIS A 448 -2.78 2.04 36.45
CA HIS A 448 -3.25 0.65 36.40
C HIS A 448 -2.21 -0.39 36.83
N SER A 449 -1.10 0.03 37.46
CA SER A 449 -0.06 -0.91 37.88
C SER A 449 -0.51 -1.81 39.03
N ALA A 450 -0.20 -3.10 38.91
CA ALA A 450 -0.39 -4.09 39.96
C ALA A 450 0.84 -4.23 40.88
N THR A 451 1.99 -3.67 40.48
CA THR A 451 3.24 -3.72 41.25
C THR A 451 3.19 -2.77 42.45
N PRO A 452 3.69 -3.19 43.64
CA PRO A 452 3.76 -2.30 44.80
C PRO A 452 4.54 -1.00 44.53
N ASN A 453 4.07 0.12 45.09
CA ASN A 453 4.65 1.45 44.88
C ASN A 453 6.16 1.55 45.17
N SER A 454 6.67 0.80 46.16
CA SER A 454 8.10 0.74 46.48
C SER A 454 8.93 0.13 45.35
N THR A 455 8.42 -0.94 44.73
CA THR A 455 9.06 -1.61 43.60
C THR A 455 8.96 -0.78 42.33
N LEU A 456 7.83 -0.11 42.09
CA LEU A 456 7.69 0.85 40.99
C LEU A 456 8.68 2.01 41.12
N ALA A 457 8.88 2.54 42.34
CA ALA A 457 9.86 3.60 42.58
C ALA A 457 11.28 3.12 42.26
N ALA A 458 11.63 1.87 42.62
CA ALA A 458 12.92 1.28 42.27
C ALA A 458 13.08 1.09 40.74
N LEU A 459 12.04 0.66 40.04
CA LEU A 459 12.06 0.51 38.58
C LEU A 459 12.19 1.85 37.87
N LYS A 460 11.52 2.90 38.34
CA LYS A 460 11.69 4.27 37.85
C LYS A 460 13.11 4.81 38.06
N GLN A 461 13.81 4.37 39.11
CA GLN A 461 15.22 4.72 39.30
C GLN A 461 16.14 3.99 38.31
N GLN A 462 15.77 2.77 37.90
CA GLN A 462 16.54 1.98 36.93
C GLN A 462 16.30 2.44 35.49
N ASP A 463 15.07 2.86 35.18
CA ASP A 463 14.66 3.31 33.86
C ASP A 463 13.85 4.61 34.00
N SER A 464 14.50 5.73 33.65
CA SER A 464 13.93 7.06 33.81
C SER A 464 12.70 7.31 32.95
N LEU A 465 12.53 6.54 31.86
CA LEU A 465 11.40 6.63 30.94
C LEU A 465 10.25 5.68 31.31
N PHE A 466 10.43 4.83 32.33
CA PHE A 466 9.42 3.85 32.73
C PHE A 466 8.19 4.52 33.35
N GLY A 467 7.03 4.30 32.74
CA GLY A 467 5.76 4.75 33.30
C GLY A 467 5.55 6.27 33.25
N ARG A 468 6.15 7.00 32.30
CA ARG A 468 5.88 8.44 32.11
C ARG A 468 4.72 8.63 31.14
N ILE A 469 3.70 9.41 31.53
CA ILE A 469 2.56 9.72 30.66
C ILE A 469 2.86 10.95 29.78
N ASP A 470 3.36 12.03 30.40
CA ASP A 470 3.46 13.34 29.71
C ASP A 470 4.77 13.55 28.95
N ASP A 471 5.80 12.70 29.21
CA ASP A 471 7.17 12.81 28.68
C ASP A 471 7.65 11.51 28.03
N ASP A 472 6.72 10.69 27.51
CA ASP A 472 7.10 9.44 26.87
C ASP A 472 7.77 9.69 25.49
N GLN A 473 9.09 9.90 25.52
CA GLN A 473 9.90 10.12 24.31
C GLN A 473 10.25 8.80 23.61
N ARG A 474 9.25 7.94 23.43
CA ARG A 474 9.36 6.68 22.71
C ARG A 474 8.60 6.75 21.40
N PHE A 475 9.28 6.34 20.32
CA PHE A 475 8.64 6.06 19.05
C PHE A 475 8.51 4.56 18.84
N GLY A 476 7.27 4.09 18.73
CA GLY A 476 6.95 2.79 18.18
C GLY A 476 6.66 2.90 16.69
N VAL A 477 6.38 1.76 16.06
CA VAL A 477 5.90 1.70 14.68
C VAL A 477 4.67 0.82 14.61
N HIS A 478 3.62 1.29 13.94
CA HIS A 478 2.47 0.50 13.53
C HIS A 478 2.64 -0.04 12.12
N PHE A 479 2.05 -1.22 11.90
CA PHE A 479 1.95 -1.81 10.57
C PHE A 479 0.64 -2.57 10.38
N GLY A 480 0.12 -2.48 9.16
CA GLY A 480 -0.93 -3.36 8.67
C GLY A 480 -0.33 -4.44 7.77
N THR A 481 -0.79 -5.68 7.92
CA THR A 481 -0.37 -6.78 7.03
C THR A 481 -1.32 -6.90 5.84
N SER A 482 -0.80 -7.44 4.74
CA SER A 482 -1.57 -7.77 3.54
C SER A 482 -2.74 -8.72 3.78
N ASP A 483 -2.69 -9.53 4.84
CA ASP A 483 -3.75 -10.44 5.26
C ASP A 483 -4.79 -9.78 6.19
N GLY A 484 -4.71 -8.46 6.41
CA GLY A 484 -5.66 -7.70 7.23
C GLY A 484 -5.36 -7.69 8.72
N GLY A 485 -4.17 -8.15 9.13
CA GLY A 485 -3.69 -8.03 10.51
C GLY A 485 -3.18 -6.62 10.80
N PHE A 486 -3.18 -6.24 12.07
CA PHE A 486 -2.59 -4.99 12.55
C PHE A 486 -1.64 -5.31 13.71
N GLY A 487 -0.46 -4.70 13.71
CA GLY A 487 0.56 -4.94 14.72
C GLY A 487 1.38 -3.70 15.00
N ALA A 488 2.18 -3.78 16.06
CA ALA A 488 3.11 -2.74 16.44
C ALA A 488 4.47 -3.31 16.83
N VAL A 489 5.50 -2.50 16.64
CA VAL A 489 6.86 -2.76 17.10
C VAL A 489 7.27 -1.65 18.05
N LEU A 490 7.73 -2.05 19.24
CA LEU A 490 7.98 -1.13 20.33
C LEU A 490 9.43 -1.26 20.83
N PRO A 491 10.12 -0.14 21.08
CA PRO A 491 11.45 -0.16 21.67
C PRO A 491 11.37 -0.37 23.20
N LEU A 492 12.14 -1.35 23.68
CA LEU A 492 12.18 -1.73 25.09
C LEU A 492 13.44 -1.20 25.78
N SER A 493 13.39 -1.00 27.09
CA SER A 493 14.61 -0.90 27.89
C SER A 493 15.26 -2.26 28.04
N GLU A 494 16.57 -2.25 28.24
CA GLU A 494 17.35 -3.48 28.34
C GLU A 494 16.86 -4.39 29.48
N GLN A 495 16.48 -3.81 30.62
CA GLN A 495 15.97 -4.57 31.77
C GLN A 495 14.65 -5.29 31.45
N VAL A 496 13.73 -4.60 30.77
CA VAL A 496 12.45 -5.19 30.34
C VAL A 496 12.70 -6.25 29.26
N TYR A 497 13.55 -5.96 28.28
CA TYR A 497 13.93 -6.89 27.23
C TYR A 497 14.48 -8.21 27.79
N TRP A 498 15.43 -8.17 28.73
CA TRP A 498 16.02 -9.39 29.30
C TRP A 498 15.01 -10.20 30.12
N ARG A 499 14.15 -9.52 30.90
CA ARG A 499 13.08 -10.17 31.66
C ARG A 499 12.10 -10.89 30.73
N LEU A 500 11.63 -10.20 29.69
CA LEU A 500 10.71 -10.77 28.70
C LEU A 500 11.37 -11.84 27.83
N THR A 501 12.67 -11.73 27.52
CA THR A 501 13.43 -12.77 26.83
C THR A 501 13.48 -14.05 27.66
N ALA A 502 13.75 -13.93 28.96
CA ALA A 502 13.77 -15.08 29.88
C ALA A 502 12.38 -15.73 29.94
N LEU A 503 11.32 -14.92 30.10
CA LEU A 503 9.94 -15.37 30.09
C LEU A 503 9.59 -16.12 28.79
N GLN A 504 9.88 -15.51 27.63
CA GLN A 504 9.66 -16.12 26.32
C GLN A 504 10.39 -17.47 26.19
N SER A 505 11.61 -17.58 26.70
CA SER A 505 12.38 -18.83 26.64
C SER A 505 11.76 -19.94 27.48
N VAL A 506 11.23 -19.63 28.68
CA VAL A 506 10.55 -20.63 29.52
C VAL A 506 9.20 -20.99 28.90
N MET A 507 8.40 -20.00 28.50
CA MET A 507 7.09 -20.21 27.89
C MET A 507 7.16 -21.00 26.58
N SER A 508 8.17 -20.75 25.73
CA SER A 508 8.34 -21.50 24.48
C SER A 508 8.56 -23.01 24.68
N ASN A 509 9.00 -23.43 25.86
CA ASN A 509 9.19 -24.85 26.19
C ASN A 509 8.05 -25.41 27.05
N ALA A 510 7.46 -24.58 27.92
CA ALA A 510 6.41 -24.98 28.84
C ALA A 510 5.03 -25.07 28.17
N LEU A 511 4.76 -24.22 27.18
CA LEU A 511 3.47 -24.16 26.49
C LEU A 511 3.44 -25.09 25.28
N GLU A 512 2.31 -25.77 25.11
CA GLU A 512 2.04 -26.53 23.89
C GLU A 512 1.89 -25.57 22.69
N SER A 513 2.50 -25.94 21.57
CA SER A 513 2.38 -25.17 20.33
C SER A 513 1.40 -25.82 19.38
N SER A 514 0.58 -24.98 18.72
CA SER A 514 -0.31 -25.38 17.64
C SER A 514 0.47 -26.11 16.56
N CYS A 515 -0.02 -27.28 16.17
CA CYS A 515 0.60 -28.13 15.14
C CYS A 515 2.07 -28.53 15.43
N ALA A 516 2.49 -28.52 16.70
CA ALA A 516 3.87 -28.82 17.13
C ALA A 516 4.94 -27.92 16.46
N LEU A 517 4.57 -26.70 16.06
CA LEU A 517 5.50 -25.75 15.46
C LEU A 517 6.38 -25.09 16.53
N SER A 518 7.68 -24.93 16.27
CA SER A 518 8.54 -24.21 17.21
C SER A 518 8.36 -22.69 17.08
N HIS A 519 7.87 -22.04 18.14
CA HIS A 519 7.77 -20.57 18.23
C HIS A 519 9.11 -19.89 17.91
N ARG A 520 10.18 -20.39 18.54
CA ARG A 520 11.53 -19.86 18.33
C ARG A 520 11.98 -20.01 16.88
N ALA A 521 11.78 -21.19 16.28
CA ALA A 521 12.25 -21.44 14.92
C ALA A 521 11.49 -20.59 13.89
N TRP A 522 10.19 -20.37 14.10
CA TRP A 522 9.35 -19.56 13.23
C TRP A 522 9.85 -18.11 13.12
N ARG A 523 10.26 -17.50 14.25
CA ARG A 523 10.70 -16.10 14.30
C ARG A 523 12.14 -15.86 13.84
N LEU A 524 12.89 -16.89 13.45
CA LEU A 524 14.26 -16.72 12.97
C LEU A 524 14.29 -16.07 11.58
N TYR A 525 15.18 -15.09 11.40
CA TYR A 525 15.43 -14.46 10.12
C TYR A 525 15.59 -15.49 8.98
N ARG A 526 14.80 -15.32 7.91
CA ARG A 526 14.78 -16.15 6.72
C ARG A 526 15.81 -15.65 5.72
N ARG A 527 16.81 -16.48 5.47
CA ARG A 527 17.92 -16.17 4.58
C ARG A 527 17.53 -16.33 3.12
N THR A 528 18.20 -15.58 2.24
CA THR A 528 18.11 -15.82 0.79
C THR A 528 19.23 -16.80 0.38
N PRO A 529 18.91 -17.85 -0.42
CA PRO A 529 19.93 -18.73 -0.97
C PRO A 529 20.59 -18.17 -2.25
N ARG A 530 20.13 -17.02 -2.76
CA ARG A 530 20.67 -16.42 -3.99
C ARG A 530 21.99 -15.71 -3.68
N ARG A 531 23.01 -15.93 -4.52
CA ARG A 531 24.30 -15.19 -4.52
C ARG A 531 24.02 -13.69 -4.65
N GLY A 532 23.85 -12.99 -3.54
CA GLY A 532 23.51 -11.56 -3.53
C GLY A 532 22.90 -11.07 -2.23
N GLY A 533 22.00 -11.83 -1.60
CA GLY A 533 21.39 -11.42 -0.33
C GLY A 533 22.25 -11.77 0.89
N CYS A 534 22.04 -11.00 1.97
CA CYS A 534 22.61 -11.11 3.32
C CYS A 534 23.89 -11.98 3.38
N ARG A 535 25.04 -11.35 3.13
CA ARG A 535 26.34 -12.06 3.09
C ARG A 535 26.77 -12.56 4.47
N SER A 536 26.17 -11.98 5.52
CA SER A 536 26.35 -12.43 6.89
C SER A 536 25.48 -13.64 7.18
N ASN A 537 26.09 -14.70 7.72
CA ASN A 537 25.36 -15.87 8.18
C ASN A 537 24.78 -15.64 9.60
N ASP A 538 25.04 -14.49 10.22
CA ASP A 538 24.72 -14.26 11.63
C ASP A 538 23.31 -13.71 11.79
N ARG A 539 22.48 -14.45 12.52
CA ARG A 539 21.16 -13.99 12.97
C ARG A 539 21.36 -13.15 14.23
N LYS A 540 20.93 -11.90 14.21
CA LYS A 540 21.09 -10.96 15.32
C LYS A 540 20.12 -11.25 16.47
N LYS A 541 18.93 -11.82 16.20
CA LYS A 541 17.83 -11.99 17.18
C LYS A 541 17.52 -10.61 17.81
N GLY A 542 17.16 -10.51 19.08
CA GLY A 542 16.98 -9.18 19.71
C GLY A 542 15.55 -8.63 19.66
N VAL A 543 14.58 -9.42 19.18
CA VAL A 543 13.16 -9.06 19.19
C VAL A 543 12.37 -10.08 20.00
N ILE A 544 11.45 -9.56 20.80
CA ILE A 544 10.52 -10.34 21.60
C ILE A 544 9.26 -10.64 20.79
N ASP A 545 8.81 -11.89 20.84
CA ASP A 545 7.53 -12.32 20.27
C ASP A 545 6.39 -11.91 21.20
N GLY A 546 5.78 -10.77 20.91
CA GLY A 546 4.66 -10.24 21.68
C GLY A 546 3.48 -11.21 21.78
N GLU A 547 3.16 -11.93 20.70
CA GLU A 547 2.05 -12.89 20.69
C GLU A 547 2.29 -14.06 21.65
N LEU A 548 3.53 -14.51 21.80
CA LEU A 548 3.86 -15.57 22.76
C LEU A 548 3.79 -15.06 24.19
N ILE A 549 4.31 -13.87 24.47
CA ILE A 549 4.34 -13.32 25.82
C ILE A 549 2.95 -12.94 26.31
N THR A 550 2.08 -12.39 25.46
CA THR A 550 0.72 -12.00 25.87
C THR A 550 -0.11 -13.20 26.32
N LYS A 551 0.20 -14.42 25.87
CA LYS A 551 -0.43 -15.66 26.38
C LYS A 551 -0.23 -15.85 27.88
N PHE A 552 0.79 -15.22 28.50
CA PHE A 552 1.00 -15.27 29.94
C PHE A 552 -0.23 -14.78 30.70
N CYS A 553 -0.93 -13.77 30.16
CA CYS A 553 -2.15 -13.22 30.74
C CYS A 553 -3.31 -14.23 30.81
N ASP A 554 -3.34 -15.20 29.88
CA ASP A 554 -4.41 -16.20 29.78
C ASP A 554 -4.12 -17.47 30.59
N LEU A 555 -2.92 -17.61 31.16
CA LEU A 555 -2.54 -18.77 31.96
C LEU A 555 -3.26 -18.78 33.32
N ARG A 556 -3.42 -19.97 33.90
CA ARG A 556 -3.93 -20.09 35.28
C ARG A 556 -2.93 -19.46 36.25
N MET A 557 -3.42 -18.89 37.35
CA MET A 557 -2.57 -18.23 38.35
C MET A 557 -1.40 -19.11 38.84
N THR A 558 -1.62 -20.40 39.05
CA THR A 558 -0.56 -21.34 39.45
C THR A 558 0.55 -21.43 38.38
N ASP A 559 0.16 -21.51 37.11
CA ASP A 559 1.08 -21.61 35.98
C ASP A 559 1.84 -20.28 35.82
N GLN A 560 1.18 -19.14 36.06
CA GLN A 560 1.81 -17.82 36.06
C GLN A 560 2.86 -17.68 37.17
N GLU A 561 2.53 -18.11 38.40
CA GLU A 561 3.44 -18.10 39.55
C GLU A 561 4.66 -19.00 39.32
N ASP A 562 4.46 -20.21 38.81
CA ASP A 562 5.54 -21.15 38.50
C ASP A 562 6.49 -20.58 37.43
N LEU A 563 5.94 -20.01 36.35
CA LEU A 563 6.73 -19.38 35.28
C LEU A 563 7.46 -18.12 35.73
N ALA A 564 6.80 -17.27 36.53
CA ALA A 564 7.42 -16.07 37.09
C ALA A 564 8.58 -16.42 38.04
N SER A 565 8.37 -17.42 38.90
CA SER A 565 9.38 -17.93 39.82
C SER A 565 10.58 -18.53 39.08
N ALA A 566 10.33 -19.27 38.00
CA ALA A 566 11.38 -19.88 37.17
C ALA A 566 12.36 -18.86 36.57
N ILE A 567 11.91 -17.63 36.31
CA ILE A 567 12.77 -16.54 35.81
C ILE A 567 13.23 -15.57 36.90
N GLY A 568 12.90 -15.82 38.17
CA GLY A 568 13.23 -14.95 39.29
C GLY A 568 12.49 -13.61 39.25
N SER A 569 11.25 -13.59 38.77
CA SER A 569 10.39 -12.40 38.72
C SER A 569 9.07 -12.62 39.47
N THR A 570 8.23 -11.59 39.54
CA THR A 570 6.88 -11.69 40.13
C THR A 570 5.82 -11.55 39.05
N VAL A 571 4.64 -12.13 39.30
CA VAL A 571 3.52 -12.08 38.35
C VAL A 571 3.10 -10.64 38.10
N GLU A 572 3.02 -9.81 39.15
CA GLU A 572 2.61 -8.40 39.03
C GLU A 572 3.56 -7.61 38.13
N LEU A 573 4.87 -7.84 38.30
CA LEU A 573 5.87 -7.14 37.50
C LEU A 573 5.81 -7.56 36.02
N ILE A 574 5.58 -8.85 35.75
CA ILE A 574 5.42 -9.33 34.38
C ILE A 574 4.15 -8.73 33.75
N MET A 575 3.03 -8.77 34.46
CA MET A 575 1.75 -8.20 34.02
C MET A 575 1.88 -6.71 33.71
N ASP A 576 2.59 -5.94 34.55
CA ASP A 576 2.84 -4.53 34.30
C ASP A 576 3.68 -4.30 33.03
N ASN A 577 4.71 -5.11 32.77
CA ASN A 577 5.46 -4.97 31.50
C ASN A 577 4.55 -5.25 30.30
N ILE A 578 3.68 -6.26 30.37
CA ILE A 578 2.76 -6.60 29.27
C ILE A 578 1.73 -5.50 29.08
N LEU A 579 1.16 -4.97 30.16
CA LEU A 579 0.25 -3.84 30.13
C LEU A 579 0.90 -2.61 29.48
N GLU A 580 2.15 -2.33 29.85
CA GLU A 580 2.92 -1.23 29.27
C GLU A 580 3.15 -1.42 27.75
N LEU A 581 3.40 -2.64 27.29
CA LEU A 581 3.48 -2.93 25.85
C LEU A 581 2.15 -2.66 25.15
N ASN A 582 1.04 -3.10 25.73
CA ASN A 582 -0.29 -2.88 25.15
C ASN A 582 -0.63 -1.38 25.09
N CYS A 583 -0.32 -0.63 26.14
CA CYS A 583 -0.53 0.82 26.14
C CYS A 583 0.40 1.55 25.17
N ALA A 584 1.65 1.13 25.04
CA ALA A 584 2.57 1.71 24.07
C ALA A 584 2.20 1.37 22.62
N SER A 585 1.43 0.32 22.39
CA SER A 585 0.91 -0.08 21.08
C SER A 585 -0.42 0.58 20.67
N MET A 586 -1.03 1.37 21.56
CA MET A 586 -2.24 2.17 21.29
C MET A 586 -1.87 3.63 21.09
#